data_AF-A0A2E6YP79-F1
#
_entry.id   AF-A0A2E6YP79-F1
#
_cell.length_a   1.000
_cell.length_b   1.000
_cell.length_c   1.000
_cell.angle_alpha   90.00
_cell.angle_beta   90.00
_cell.angle_gamma   90.00
#
_symmetry.space_group_name_H-M   'P 1'
#
loop_
_entity.id
_entity.type
_entity.pdbx_description
1 polymer ?
#
loop_
_entity_poly.entity_id
_entity_poly.type
_entity_poly.pdbx_seq_one_letter_code
_entity_poly.pdbx_strand_id
1 'polypeptide(L)'
;MSIWSRSITARGARWGMLAGLLANIVPAALDYIGLIDLPSYMEPVLLGIVASLLFARLGSRGDVVSEQERDYRTQLHQTPSVDIDRRATRITLLAPMLLIAYGCVMPFLLLHFYVEPYQLGAGIIELGESIDWRHAEPWFVIGPLLIHVPLGVIAWRVIRRRYTPSASITPASQA
;
A
#
# COMPACT_ATOMS: atom_id res chain seq x y z
N MET A 1 3.34 -2.52 -10.53
CA MET A 1 2.88 -1.63 -11.62
C MET A 1 3.07 -2.21 -13.04
N SER A 2 4.16 -2.90 -13.36
CA SER A 2 4.39 -3.49 -14.71
C SER A 2 3.27 -4.45 -15.18
N ILE A 3 2.83 -5.37 -14.30
CA ILE A 3 1.83 -6.42 -14.62
C ILE A 3 0.42 -5.84 -14.87
N TRP A 4 0.18 -4.60 -14.43
CA TRP A 4 -1.12 -3.90 -14.54
C TRP A 4 -1.10 -2.73 -15.53
N SER A 5 0.09 -2.23 -15.91
CA SER A 5 0.23 -1.13 -16.86
C SER A 5 0.37 -1.65 -18.28
N ARG A 6 -0.51 -1.19 -19.18
CA ARG A 6 -0.44 -1.49 -20.62
C ARG A 6 0.67 -0.72 -21.35
N SER A 7 1.30 0.24 -20.67
CA SER A 7 2.24 1.19 -21.30
C SER A 7 3.67 1.15 -20.76
N ILE A 8 3.94 0.41 -19.67
CA ILE A 8 5.30 0.26 -19.14
C ILE A 8 5.96 -0.95 -19.78
N THR A 9 7.10 -0.72 -20.43
CA THR A 9 7.89 -1.79 -21.06
C THR A 9 9.07 -2.19 -20.17
N ALA A 10 9.66 -3.36 -20.43
CA ALA A 10 10.83 -3.84 -19.70
C ALA A 10 12.02 -2.87 -19.78
N ARG A 11 12.15 -2.13 -20.89
CA ARG A 11 13.14 -1.06 -21.03
C ARG A 11 12.83 0.10 -20.09
N GLY A 12 11.59 0.59 -20.08
CA GLY A 12 11.19 1.65 -19.15
C GLY A 12 11.37 1.26 -17.69
N ALA A 13 10.91 0.08 -17.29
CA ALA A 13 11.06 -0.40 -15.91
C ALA A 13 12.52 -0.43 -15.44
N ARG A 14 13.46 -0.82 -16.31
CA ARG A 14 14.91 -0.79 -16.01
C ARG A 14 15.42 0.64 -15.79
N TRP A 15 15.08 1.56 -16.68
CA TRP A 15 15.47 2.97 -16.52
C TRP A 15 14.84 3.63 -15.30
N GLY A 16 13.58 3.31 -15.00
CA GLY A 16 12.91 3.77 -13.78
C GLY A 16 13.60 3.27 -12.51
N MET A 17 13.95 1.98 -12.46
CA MET A 17 14.65 1.41 -11.31
C MET A 17 16.02 2.06 -11.09
N LEU A 18 16.82 2.20 -12.14
CA LEU A 18 18.14 2.84 -12.08
C LEU A 18 18.04 4.31 -11.67
N ALA A 19 17.16 5.08 -12.32
CA ALA A 19 16.99 6.49 -12.03
C ALA A 19 16.47 6.72 -10.61
N GLY A 20 15.50 5.91 -10.15
CA GLY A 20 14.96 6.01 -8.80
C GLY A 20 15.99 5.66 -7.73
N LEU A 21 16.79 4.63 -7.94
CA LEU A 21 17.86 4.25 -7.03
C LEU A 21 18.90 5.37 -6.90
N LEU A 22 19.37 5.91 -8.03
CA LEU A 22 20.38 6.96 -8.04
C LEU A 22 19.85 8.26 -7.45
N ALA A 23 18.62 8.65 -7.77
CA ALA A 23 17.97 9.84 -7.23
C ALA A 23 17.62 9.72 -5.73
N ASN A 24 17.70 8.53 -5.15
CA ASN A 24 17.62 8.33 -3.71
C ASN A 24 19.03 8.31 -3.07
N ILE A 25 19.92 7.44 -3.56
CA ILE A 25 21.23 7.22 -2.91
C ILE A 25 22.13 8.45 -3.02
N VAL A 26 22.18 9.12 -4.18
CA VAL A 26 23.11 10.24 -4.37
C VAL A 26 22.74 11.43 -3.48
N PRO A 27 21.48 11.92 -3.45
CA PRO A 27 21.12 13.01 -2.54
C PRO A 27 21.25 12.61 -1.07
N ALA A 28 20.86 11.38 -0.70
CA ALA A 28 21.03 10.90 0.67
C ALA A 28 22.50 10.87 1.10
N ALA A 29 23.39 10.42 0.23
CA ALA A 29 24.83 10.40 0.52
C ALA A 29 25.41 11.80 0.64
N LEU A 30 25.02 12.73 -0.24
CA LEU A 30 25.47 14.13 -0.22
C LEU A 30 24.98 14.88 1.02
N ASP A 31 23.74 14.64 1.43
CA ASP A 31 23.14 15.20 2.65
C ASP A 31 23.82 14.63 3.90
N TYR A 32 24.05 13.31 3.93
CA TYR A 32 24.74 12.62 5.02
C TYR A 32 26.17 13.13 5.26
N ILE A 33 26.91 13.44 4.19
CA ILE A 33 28.28 13.99 4.29
C ILE A 33 28.30 15.53 4.44
N GLY A 34 27.14 16.18 4.52
CA GLY A 34 27.02 17.62 4.74
C GLY A 34 27.38 18.49 3.52
N LEU A 35 27.36 17.93 2.31
CA LEU A 35 27.61 18.68 1.08
C LEU A 35 26.39 19.48 0.61
N ILE A 36 25.19 18.98 0.91
CA ILE A 36 23.91 19.64 0.64
C ILE A 36 23.04 19.58 1.91
N ASP A 37 22.05 20.46 2.00
CA ASP A 37 21.04 20.43 3.05
C ASP A 37 19.67 20.36 2.35
N LEU A 38 18.99 19.22 2.50
CA LEU A 38 17.71 18.97 1.85
C LEU A 38 16.54 19.38 2.76
N PRO A 39 15.62 20.25 2.30
CA PRO A 39 14.43 20.57 3.08
C PRO A 39 13.52 19.34 3.20
N SER A 40 12.71 19.28 4.27
CA SER A 40 11.92 18.08 4.64
C SER A 40 11.01 17.53 3.53
N TYR A 41 10.58 18.34 2.57
CA TYR A 41 9.76 17.88 1.42
C TYR A 41 10.56 17.32 0.25
N MET A 42 11.89 17.47 0.27
CA MET A 42 12.84 16.99 -0.75
C MET A 42 13.64 15.80 -0.23
N GLU A 43 13.01 14.99 0.63
CA GLU A 43 13.62 13.77 1.15
C GLU A 43 14.07 12.87 -0.02
N PRO A 44 15.28 12.28 0.03
CA PRO A 44 15.83 11.49 -1.06
C PRO A 44 14.92 10.37 -1.56
N VAL A 45 14.10 9.78 -0.68
CA VAL A 45 13.12 8.75 -1.04
C VAL A 45 12.07 9.30 -2.02
N LEU A 46 11.57 10.52 -1.78
CA LEU A 46 10.59 11.17 -2.65
C LEU A 46 11.20 11.47 -4.02
N LEU A 47 12.44 11.97 -4.05
CA LEU A 47 13.19 12.19 -5.29
C LEU A 47 13.36 10.90 -6.09
N GLY A 48 13.70 9.80 -5.41
CA GLY A 48 13.78 8.47 -6.00
C GLY A 48 12.46 8.00 -6.63
N ILE A 49 11.33 8.18 -5.92
CA ILE A 49 10.01 7.80 -6.43
C ILE A 49 9.66 8.60 -7.70
N VAL A 50 9.84 9.92 -7.67
CA VAL A 50 9.52 10.81 -8.80
C VAL A 50 10.39 10.48 -10.01
N ALA A 51 11.71 10.34 -9.81
CA ALA A 51 12.64 9.97 -10.87
C ALA A 51 12.30 8.59 -11.47
N SER A 52 11.98 7.60 -10.63
CA SER A 52 11.61 6.26 -11.09
C SER A 52 10.41 6.28 -12.03
N LEU A 53 9.35 7.01 -11.66
CA LEU A 53 8.14 7.11 -12.47
C LEU A 53 8.37 7.85 -13.79
N LEU A 54 9.12 8.96 -13.75
CA LEU A 54 9.46 9.74 -14.94
C LEU A 54 10.27 8.92 -15.94
N PHE A 55 11.35 8.28 -15.50
CA PHE A 55 12.22 7.50 -16.37
C PHE A 55 11.56 6.19 -16.81
N ALA A 56 10.69 5.59 -15.98
CA ALA A 56 9.86 4.46 -16.41
C ALA A 56 8.94 4.85 -17.57
N ARG A 57 8.31 6.02 -17.49
CA ARG A 57 7.43 6.52 -18.56
C ARG A 57 8.21 6.90 -19.81
N LEU A 58 9.34 7.60 -19.67
CA LEU A 58 10.18 8.01 -20.79
C LEU A 58 10.80 6.80 -21.50
N GLY A 59 11.36 5.85 -20.75
CA GLY A 59 11.99 4.65 -21.31
C GLY A 59 11.00 3.67 -21.95
N SER A 60 9.71 3.80 -21.65
CA SER A 60 8.63 3.02 -22.29
C SER A 60 8.05 3.68 -23.54
N ARG A 61 8.45 4.91 -23.90
CA ARG A 61 7.98 5.55 -25.14
C ARG A 61 8.51 4.78 -26.37
N GLY A 62 7.62 4.58 -27.34
CA GLY A 62 7.96 3.99 -28.65
C GLY A 62 8.18 2.47 -28.64
N ASP A 63 7.78 1.76 -27.59
CA ASP A 63 7.92 0.31 -27.47
C ASP A 63 6.52 -0.31 -27.30
N VAL A 64 6.20 -1.32 -28.11
CA VAL A 64 4.84 -1.90 -28.20
C VAL A 64 4.85 -3.28 -27.56
N VAL A 65 4.07 -3.45 -26.48
CA VAL A 65 3.89 -4.74 -25.81
C VAL A 65 3.27 -5.74 -26.79
N SER A 66 3.98 -6.83 -27.07
CA SER A 66 3.57 -7.89 -28.00
C SER A 66 2.30 -8.60 -27.52
N GLU A 67 1.55 -9.23 -28.43
CA GLU A 67 0.35 -9.98 -28.07
C GLU A 67 0.65 -11.14 -27.12
N GLN A 68 1.75 -11.87 -27.35
CA GLN A 68 2.21 -12.94 -26.45
C GLN A 68 2.46 -12.44 -25.02
N GLU A 69 3.03 -11.24 -24.88
CA GLU A 69 3.27 -10.65 -23.56
C GLU A 69 1.97 -10.21 -22.88
N ARG A 70 0.97 -9.77 -23.65
CA ARG A 70 -0.37 -9.43 -23.13
C ARG A 70 -1.12 -10.68 -22.64
N ASP A 71 -1.05 -11.78 -23.39
CA ASP A 71 -1.71 -13.03 -23.03
C ASP A 71 -1.06 -13.66 -21.80
N TYR A 72 0.28 -13.66 -21.74
CA TYR A 72 1.02 -14.10 -20.57
C TYR A 72 0.65 -13.29 -19.31
N ARG A 73 0.58 -11.96 -19.43
CA ARG A 73 0.12 -11.08 -18.33
C ARG A 73 -1.31 -11.39 -17.91
N THR A 74 -2.18 -11.76 -18.84
CA THR A 74 -3.57 -12.12 -18.53
C THR A 74 -3.65 -13.44 -17.76
N GLN A 75 -2.83 -14.43 -18.13
CA GLN A 75 -2.72 -15.70 -17.40
C GLN A 75 -2.18 -15.50 -15.97
N LEU A 76 -1.22 -14.59 -15.77
CA LEU A 76 -0.68 -14.26 -14.44
C LEU A 76 -1.73 -13.73 -13.44
N HIS A 77 -2.88 -13.23 -13.92
CA HIS A 77 -3.96 -12.76 -13.04
C HIS A 77 -4.93 -13.88 -12.61
N GLN A 78 -4.81 -15.08 -13.19
CA GLN A 78 -5.62 -16.24 -12.82
C GLN A 78 -4.95 -16.99 -11.66
N THR A 79 -5.71 -17.28 -10.62
CA THR A 79 -5.21 -18.08 -9.48
C THR A 79 -5.03 -19.54 -9.91
N PRO A 80 -3.83 -20.13 -9.78
CA PRO A 80 -3.61 -21.54 -10.03
C PRO A 80 -4.47 -22.42 -9.10
N SER A 81 -4.99 -23.54 -9.59
CA SER A 81 -5.80 -24.46 -8.78
C SER A 81 -5.02 -25.08 -7.62
N VAL A 82 -3.71 -25.25 -7.77
CA VAL A 82 -2.79 -25.75 -6.72
C VAL A 82 -2.70 -24.80 -5.52
N ASP A 83 -2.95 -23.51 -5.71
CA ASP A 83 -2.88 -22.50 -4.65
C ASP A 83 -4.21 -22.35 -3.88
N ILE A 84 -5.27 -23.06 -4.30
CA ILE A 84 -6.59 -23.00 -3.67
C ILE A 84 -6.66 -24.04 -2.55
N ASP A 85 -6.30 -23.62 -1.33
CA ASP A 85 -6.51 -24.39 -0.10
C ASP A 85 -7.42 -23.63 0.89
N ARG A 86 -8.48 -24.31 1.33
CA ARG A 86 -9.45 -23.78 2.30
C ARG A 86 -8.79 -23.49 3.66
N ARG A 87 -7.83 -24.32 4.12
CA ARG A 87 -7.18 -24.12 5.43
C ARG A 87 -6.24 -22.91 5.37
N ALA A 88 -5.34 -22.88 4.39
CA ALA A 88 -4.45 -21.74 4.16
C ALA A 88 -5.22 -20.43 3.96
N THR A 89 -6.33 -20.45 3.23
CA THR A 89 -7.17 -19.27 3.01
C THR A 89 -7.75 -18.72 4.32
N ARG A 90 -8.24 -19.59 5.22
CA ARG A 90 -8.76 -19.15 6.53
C ARG A 90 -7.69 -18.48 7.39
N ILE A 91 -6.47 -19.01 7.39
CA ILE A 91 -5.33 -18.43 8.11
C ILE A 91 -4.97 -17.08 7.49
N THR A 92 -4.89 -17.01 6.16
CA THR A 92 -4.56 -15.78 5.43
C THR A 92 -5.57 -14.67 5.68
N LEU A 93 -6.86 -15.00 5.84
CA LEU A 93 -7.91 -14.03 6.16
C LEU A 93 -7.80 -13.45 7.58
N LEU A 94 -6.99 -14.02 8.48
CA LEU A 94 -6.72 -13.42 9.79
C LEU A 94 -6.02 -12.07 9.65
N ALA A 95 -5.05 -11.95 8.74
CA ALA A 95 -4.30 -10.71 8.53
C ALA A 95 -5.20 -9.50 8.19
N PRO A 96 -6.08 -9.54 7.17
CA PRO A 96 -6.98 -8.43 6.89
C PRO A 96 -8.04 -8.22 8.00
N MET A 97 -8.44 -9.26 8.73
CA MET A 97 -9.35 -9.09 9.88
C MET A 97 -8.66 -8.33 11.03
N LEU A 98 -7.42 -8.68 11.35
CA LEU A 98 -6.60 -7.97 12.33
C LEU A 98 -6.33 -6.52 11.89
N LEU A 99 -6.14 -6.28 10.59
CA LEU A 99 -5.97 -4.94 10.04
C LEU A 99 -7.23 -4.07 10.22
N ILE A 100 -8.42 -4.63 10.00
CA ILE A 100 -9.69 -3.95 10.26
C ILE A 100 -9.83 -3.67 11.76
N ALA A 101 -9.57 -4.67 12.61
CA ALA A 101 -9.63 -4.52 14.06
C ALA A 101 -8.69 -3.40 14.54
N TYR A 102 -7.46 -3.37 14.03
CA TYR A 102 -6.49 -2.30 14.28
C TYR A 102 -7.04 -0.93 13.86
N GLY A 103 -7.58 -0.80 12.65
CA GLY A 103 -8.16 0.46 12.15
C GLY A 103 -9.34 0.97 12.99
N CYS A 104 -10.11 0.07 13.60
CA CYS A 104 -11.21 0.43 14.49
C CYS A 104 -10.76 0.74 15.92
N VAL A 105 -9.76 0.04 16.45
CA VAL A 105 -9.29 0.19 17.83
C VAL A 105 -8.37 1.40 18.01
N MET A 106 -7.50 1.67 17.04
CA MET A 106 -6.51 2.75 17.12
C MET A 106 -7.09 4.15 17.37
N PRO A 107 -8.22 4.57 16.77
CA PRO A 107 -8.82 5.87 17.08
C PRO A 107 -9.10 6.05 18.59
N PHE A 108 -9.60 5.02 19.27
CA PHE A 108 -9.86 5.07 20.71
C PHE A 108 -8.57 5.15 21.53
N LEU A 109 -7.55 4.37 21.14
CA LEU A 109 -6.25 4.41 21.80
C LEU A 109 -5.58 5.77 21.63
N LEU A 110 -5.66 6.37 20.43
CA LEU A 110 -5.13 7.69 20.18
C LEU A 110 -5.88 8.77 20.98
N LEU A 111 -7.21 8.69 21.09
CA LEU A 111 -7.95 9.64 21.91
C LEU A 111 -7.50 9.59 23.38
N HIS A 112 -7.41 8.40 23.96
CA HIS A 112 -7.16 8.24 25.40
C HIS A 112 -5.69 8.29 25.81
N PHE A 113 -4.79 7.75 24.98
CA PHE A 113 -3.35 7.66 25.31
C PHE A 113 -2.49 8.70 24.61
N TYR A 114 -3.04 9.50 23.69
CA TYR A 114 -2.30 10.56 23.00
C TYR A 114 -2.99 11.92 23.09
N VAL A 115 -4.23 12.06 22.61
CA VAL A 115 -4.92 13.36 22.52
C VAL A 115 -5.24 13.94 23.90
N GLU A 116 -5.93 13.17 24.74
CA GLU A 116 -6.28 13.57 26.11
C GLU A 116 -5.04 13.96 26.94
N PRO A 117 -4.00 13.12 27.06
CA PRO A 117 -2.81 13.50 27.84
C PRO A 117 -2.04 14.66 27.21
N TYR A 118 -2.05 14.80 25.89
CA TYR A 118 -1.43 15.94 25.21
C TYR A 118 -2.15 17.25 25.54
N GLN A 119 -3.48 17.29 25.39
CA GLN A 119 -4.27 18.50 25.67
C GLN A 119 -4.20 18.89 27.15
N LEU A 120 -4.20 17.90 28.06
CA LEU A 120 -4.02 18.14 29.49
C LEU A 120 -2.63 18.67 29.81
N GLY A 121 -1.58 18.08 29.22
CA GLY A 121 -0.20 18.56 29.38
C GLY A 121 0.06 19.93 28.77
N ALA A 122 -0.68 20.29 27.72
CA ALA A 122 -0.60 21.60 27.06
C ALA A 122 -1.47 22.68 27.73
N GLY A 123 -2.28 22.32 28.73
CA GLY A 123 -3.20 23.24 29.40
C GLY A 123 -4.38 23.69 28.51
N ILE A 124 -4.74 22.88 27.52
CA ILE A 124 -5.89 23.12 26.62
C ILE A 124 -7.20 22.69 27.30
N ILE A 125 -7.17 21.61 28.08
CA ILE A 125 -8.30 21.07 28.85
C ILE A 125 -7.90 20.87 30.32
N GLU A 126 -8.87 20.96 31.22
CA GLU A 126 -8.70 20.58 32.63
C GLU A 126 -9.00 19.08 32.88
N LEU A 127 -8.62 18.58 34.07
CA LEU A 127 -8.83 17.18 34.43
C LEU A 127 -10.33 16.84 34.46
N GLY A 128 -10.75 15.91 33.60
CA GLY A 128 -12.15 15.48 33.49
C GLY A 128 -12.99 16.29 32.51
N GLU A 129 -12.41 17.30 31.86
CA GLU A 129 -13.04 17.96 30.72
C GLU A 129 -12.96 17.12 29.45
N SER A 130 -13.90 17.34 28.53
CA SER A 130 -13.91 16.69 27.22
C SER A 130 -12.85 17.26 26.28
N ILE A 131 -12.34 16.41 25.38
CA ILE A 131 -11.39 16.78 24.32
C ILE A 131 -11.90 17.98 23.49
N ASP A 132 -11.04 18.98 23.28
CA ASP A 132 -11.33 20.13 22.41
C ASP A 132 -10.99 19.81 20.95
N TRP A 133 -12.02 19.70 20.11
CA TRP A 133 -11.92 19.37 18.67
C TRP A 133 -11.52 20.53 17.76
N ARG A 134 -11.34 21.74 18.29
CA ARG A 134 -10.89 22.91 17.50
C ARG A 134 -9.42 22.82 17.11
N HIS A 135 -8.65 22.02 17.83
CA HIS A 135 -7.24 21.79 17.58
C HIS A 135 -7.04 20.64 16.57
N ALA A 136 -5.82 20.48 16.06
CA ALA A 136 -5.54 19.57 14.95
C ALA A 136 -5.37 18.11 15.40
N GLU A 137 -4.82 17.88 16.58
CA GLU A 137 -4.47 16.56 17.10
C GLU A 137 -5.64 15.57 17.24
N PRO A 138 -6.88 15.96 17.62
CA PRO A 138 -7.98 15.01 17.70
C PRO A 138 -8.35 14.45 16.33
N TRP A 139 -8.07 15.17 15.25
CA TRP A 139 -8.37 14.72 13.89
C TRP A 139 -7.44 13.61 13.39
N PHE A 140 -6.29 13.39 14.03
CA PHE A 140 -5.37 12.29 13.68
C PHE A 140 -6.00 10.90 13.85
N VAL A 141 -7.00 10.80 14.73
CA VAL A 141 -7.72 9.55 15.02
C VAL A 141 -8.46 9.01 13.81
N ILE A 142 -8.78 9.87 12.83
CA ILE A 142 -9.48 9.51 11.60
C ILE A 142 -8.55 8.70 10.67
N GLY A 143 -7.24 8.98 10.69
CA GLY A 143 -6.26 8.38 9.79
C GLY A 143 -6.28 6.85 9.83
N PRO A 144 -6.12 6.21 11.00
CA PRO A 144 -6.17 4.75 11.11
C PRO A 144 -7.45 4.14 10.55
N LEU A 145 -8.60 4.76 10.84
CA LEU A 145 -9.91 4.29 10.38
C LEU A 145 -10.02 4.37 8.86
N LEU A 146 -9.72 5.52 8.26
CA LEU A 146 -9.85 5.75 6.81
C LEU A 146 -8.86 4.94 5.97
N ILE A 147 -7.69 4.61 6.53
CA ILE A 147 -6.66 3.88 5.79
C ILE A 147 -6.83 2.36 5.97
N HIS A 148 -6.87 1.88 7.21
CA HIS A 148 -6.70 0.45 7.48
C HIS A 148 -8.00 -0.33 7.27
N VAL A 149 -9.17 0.25 7.56
CA VAL A 149 -10.45 -0.44 7.40
C VAL A 149 -10.75 -0.69 5.91
N PRO A 150 -10.74 0.30 5.00
CA PRO A 150 -10.99 0.04 3.59
C PRO A 150 -9.97 -0.93 2.99
N LEU A 151 -8.68 -0.78 3.35
CA LEU A 151 -7.62 -1.68 2.90
C LEU A 151 -7.87 -3.12 3.34
N GLY A 152 -8.19 -3.33 4.61
CA GLY A 152 -8.51 -4.66 5.15
C GLY A 152 -9.76 -5.26 4.50
N VAL A 153 -10.81 -4.47 4.24
CA VAL A 153 -12.01 -4.92 3.54
C VAL A 153 -11.71 -5.33 2.11
N ILE A 154 -10.92 -4.54 1.37
CA ILE A 154 -10.50 -4.87 -0.01
C ILE A 154 -9.70 -6.16 0.00
N ALA A 155 -8.68 -6.26 0.87
CA ALA A 155 -7.85 -7.44 0.99
C ALA A 155 -8.68 -8.69 1.31
N TRP A 156 -9.57 -8.61 2.30
CA TRP A 156 -10.47 -9.70 2.67
C TRP A 156 -11.35 -10.13 1.49
N ARG A 157 -11.98 -9.18 0.77
CA ARG A 157 -12.83 -9.48 -0.39
C ARG A 157 -12.04 -10.16 -1.51
N VAL A 158 -10.86 -9.64 -1.83
CA VAL A 158 -10.01 -10.17 -2.92
C VAL A 158 -9.52 -11.57 -2.59
N ILE A 159 -8.96 -11.78 -1.39
CA ILE A 159 -8.45 -13.08 -0.95
C ILE A 159 -9.59 -14.10 -0.93
N ARG A 160 -10.73 -13.76 -0.31
CA ARG A 160 -11.88 -14.66 -0.25
C ARG A 160 -12.38 -15.03 -1.65
N ARG A 161 -12.50 -14.06 -2.56
CA ARG A 161 -13.00 -14.32 -3.93
C ARG A 161 -12.04 -15.17 -4.76
N ARG A 162 -10.72 -15.03 -4.57
CA ARG A 162 -9.71 -15.69 -5.39
C ARG A 162 -9.28 -17.07 -4.90
N TYR A 163 -9.38 -17.34 -3.60
CA TYR A 163 -8.82 -18.55 -2.97
C TYR A 163 -9.85 -19.41 -2.23
N THR A 164 -11.12 -19.01 -2.17
CA THR A 164 -12.18 -19.91 -1.70
C THR A 164 -12.54 -20.88 -2.82
N PRO A 165 -12.61 -22.20 -2.57
CA PRO A 165 -13.10 -23.14 -3.57
C PRO A 165 -14.50 -22.73 -4.04
N SER A 166 -14.65 -22.34 -5.30
CA SER A 166 -15.98 -22.30 -5.91
C SER A 166 -16.45 -23.75 -6.02
N ALA A 167 -17.58 -24.07 -5.39
CA ALA A 167 -18.26 -25.34 -5.59
C ALA A 167 -18.80 -25.41 -7.04
N SER A 168 -17.94 -25.73 -7.99
CA SER A 168 -18.34 -26.06 -9.36
C SER A 168 -17.37 -27.08 -9.95
N ILE A 169 -17.47 -28.30 -9.45
CA ILE A 169 -17.18 -29.49 -10.24
C ILE A 169 -18.45 -30.35 -10.12
N THR A 170 -19.41 -30.10 -11.00
CA THR A 170 -20.34 -31.16 -11.40
C THR A 170 -19.46 -32.19 -12.11
N PRO A 171 -19.31 -33.43 -11.61
CA PRO A 171 -18.64 -34.45 -12.38
C PRO A 171 -19.46 -34.67 -13.64
N ALA A 172 -18.86 -34.50 -14.81
CA ALA A 172 -19.46 -34.95 -16.05
C ALA A 172 -19.76 -36.45 -15.89
N SER A 173 -21.04 -36.79 -15.79
CA SER A 173 -21.48 -38.17 -15.80
C SER A 173 -21.04 -38.80 -17.12
N GLN A 174 -20.35 -39.92 -17.01
CA GLN A 174 -20.17 -40.85 -18.11
C GLN A 174 -21.56 -41.24 -18.65
N ALA A 175 -21.76 -41.04 -19.96
CA ALA A 175 -22.80 -41.64 -20.77
C ALA A 175 -22.15 -42.01 -22.11
#